data_AF-A0A653CH07-F1
#
_entry.id   AF-A0A653CH07-F1
#
_cell.length_a   1.000
_cell.length_b   1.000
_cell.length_c   1.000
_cell.angle_alpha   90.00
_cell.angle_beta   90.00
_cell.angle_gamma   90.00
#
_symmetry.space_group_name_H-M   'P 1'
#
loop_
_entity.id
_entity.type
_entity.pdbx_description
1 polymer ?
#
loop_
_entity_poly.entity_id
_entity_poly.type
_entity_poly.pdbx_seq_one_letter_code
_entity_poly.pdbx_strand_id
1 'polypeptide(L)'
;MKCNPIKALNDHFLYNHRLAKALQQLLSPQDRKMLQVWFDKLMAMDKTPEEMVIRSDYMWFVLLMLQSKRIWEPFNKLPPPQLLPLKKFVPLHVYENVLIANEPNMNNLSRSRTMLSKSVDVGIADEDVSCSTSCSSLRY
;
A
#
# COMPACT_ATOMS: atom_id res chain seq x y z
N MET A 1 -9.57 -10.33 -32.97
CA MET A 1 -10.01 -9.01 -32.46
C MET A 1 -8.80 -8.37 -31.78
N LYS A 2 -8.21 -7.29 -32.31
CA LYS A 2 -7.06 -6.62 -31.67
C LYS A 2 -7.61 -5.72 -30.56
N CYS A 3 -7.14 -5.89 -29.32
CA CYS A 3 -7.54 -5.05 -28.19
C CYS A 3 -6.99 -3.64 -28.38
N ASN A 4 -7.83 -2.60 -28.28
CA ASN A 4 -7.37 -1.22 -28.29
C ASN A 4 -6.71 -0.92 -26.93
N PRO A 5 -5.38 -0.67 -26.88
CA PRO A 5 -4.66 -0.51 -25.62
C PRO A 5 -5.15 0.70 -24.81
N ILE A 6 -5.58 1.78 -25.49
CA ILE A 6 -6.11 2.97 -24.83
C ILE A 6 -7.45 2.67 -24.17
N LYS A 7 -8.32 1.91 -24.86
CA LYS A 7 -9.59 1.47 -24.28
C LYS A 7 -9.36 0.58 -23.06
N ALA A 8 -8.46 -0.39 -23.17
CA ALA A 8 -8.11 -1.29 -22.06
C ALA A 8 -7.57 -0.53 -20.85
N LEU A 9 -6.69 0.45 -21.07
CA LEU A 9 -6.14 1.32 -20.03
C LEU A 9 -7.26 2.11 -19.31
N ASN A 10 -8.19 2.68 -20.06
CA ASN A 10 -9.34 3.39 -19.48
C ASN A 10 -10.26 2.46 -18.68
N ASP A 11 -10.58 1.29 -19.24
CA ASP A 11 -11.46 0.31 -18.60
C ASP A 11 -10.85 -0.18 -17.27
N HIS A 12 -9.54 -0.44 -17.24
CA HIS A 12 -8.81 -0.80 -16.01
C HIS A 12 -8.87 0.32 -14.95
N PHE A 13 -8.63 1.57 -15.36
CA PHE A 13 -8.74 2.72 -14.46
C PHE A 13 -10.15 2.83 -13.86
N LEU A 14 -11.19 2.75 -14.70
CA LEU A 14 -12.58 2.87 -14.24
C LEU A 14 -13.00 1.73 -13.31
N TYR A 15 -12.53 0.51 -13.56
CA TYR A 15 -12.74 -0.61 -12.64
C TYR A 15 -12.11 -0.33 -11.27
N ASN A 16 -10.84 0.06 -11.25
CA ASN A 16 -10.13 0.39 -10.03
C ASN A 16 -10.76 1.57 -9.29
N HIS A 17 -11.23 2.60 -10.01
CA HIS A 17 -11.96 3.72 -9.43
C HIS A 17 -13.25 3.29 -8.72
N ARG A 18 -14.05 2.42 -9.34
CA ARG A 18 -15.30 1.90 -8.72
C ARG A 18 -14.99 1.11 -7.45
N LEU A 19 -13.95 0.27 -7.48
CA LEU A 19 -13.50 -0.46 -6.30
C LEU A 19 -13.02 0.50 -5.19
N ALA A 20 -12.23 1.51 -5.56
CA ALA A 20 -11.74 2.52 -4.63
C ALA A 20 -12.89 3.33 -4.00
N LYS A 21 -13.93 3.67 -4.77
CA LYS A 21 -15.16 4.31 -4.28
C LYS A 21 -15.93 3.48 -3.27
N ALA A 22 -15.96 2.15 -3.44
CA ALA A 22 -16.56 1.24 -2.48
C ALA A 22 -15.73 1.18 -1.18
N LEU A 23 -14.42 0.99 -1.29
CA LEU A 23 -13.50 0.93 -0.14
C LEU A 23 -13.42 2.26 0.64
N GLN A 24 -13.54 3.39 -0.05
CA GLN A 24 -13.59 4.72 0.56
C GLN A 24 -14.68 4.81 1.63
N GLN A 25 -15.78 4.07 1.53
CA GLN A 25 -16.85 4.09 2.54
C GLN A 25 -16.41 3.62 3.93
N LEU A 26 -15.29 2.91 4.02
CA LEU A 26 -14.72 2.42 5.28
C LEU A 26 -13.85 3.46 6.00
N LEU A 27 -13.63 4.63 5.40
CA LEU A 27 -12.81 5.70 5.96
C LEU A 27 -13.63 6.68 6.81
N SER A 28 -12.92 7.50 7.59
CA SER A 28 -13.52 8.62 8.33
C SER A 28 -14.19 9.62 7.37
N PRO A 29 -15.24 10.36 7.78
CA PRO A 29 -15.88 11.36 6.92
C PRO A 29 -14.91 12.41 6.34
N GLN A 30 -13.88 12.79 7.11
CA GLN A 30 -12.86 13.74 6.68
C GLN A 30 -11.98 13.15 5.57
N ASP A 31 -11.45 11.94 5.78
CA ASP A 31 -10.63 11.23 4.80
C ASP A 31 -11.42 10.93 3.53
N ARG A 32 -12.70 10.58 3.67
CA ARG A 32 -13.61 10.39 2.53
C ARG A 32 -13.69 11.65 1.67
N LYS A 33 -13.90 12.82 2.28
CA LYS A 33 -13.95 14.09 1.54
C LYS A 33 -12.64 14.38 0.82
N MET A 34 -11.50 14.20 1.50
CA MET A 34 -10.19 14.44 0.89
C MET A 34 -9.95 13.52 -0.31
N LEU A 35 -10.22 12.23 -0.15
CA LEU A 35 -10.01 11.25 -1.22
C LEU A 35 -10.98 11.46 -2.40
N GLN A 36 -12.19 12.00 -2.15
CA GLN A 36 -13.10 12.37 -3.22
C GLN A 36 -12.47 13.43 -4.14
N VAL A 37 -11.80 14.44 -3.59
CA VAL A 37 -11.10 15.47 -4.37
C VAL A 37 -10.01 14.85 -5.25
N TRP A 38 -9.26 13.88 -4.71
CA TRP A 38 -8.29 13.11 -5.48
C TRP A 38 -8.94 12.32 -6.61
N PHE A 39 -10.06 11.66 -6.36
CA PHE A 39 -10.78 10.92 -7.39
C PHE A 39 -11.29 11.81 -8.52
N ASP A 40 -11.83 12.99 -8.19
CA ASP A 40 -12.29 13.95 -9.19
C ASP A 40 -11.12 14.42 -10.06
N LYS A 41 -9.96 14.68 -9.45
CA LYS A 41 -8.72 15.03 -10.18
C LYS A 41 -8.29 13.91 -11.13
N LEU A 42 -8.24 12.67 -10.67
CA LEU A 42 -7.80 11.53 -11.48
C LEU A 42 -8.79 11.20 -12.61
N MET A 43 -10.09 11.39 -12.37
CA MET A 43 -11.12 11.23 -13.39
C MET A 43 -10.95 12.23 -14.54
N ALA A 44 -10.52 13.46 -14.25
CA ALA A 44 -10.31 14.51 -15.26
C ALA A 44 -9.03 14.33 -16.10
N MET A 45 -8.11 13.43 -15.72
CA MET A 45 -6.83 13.18 -16.39
C MET A 45 -6.94 12.14 -17.53
N ASP A 46 -7.80 12.41 -18.50
CA ASP A 46 -8.10 11.50 -19.61
C ASP A 46 -7.78 12.08 -20.99
N LYS A 47 -6.99 13.17 -21.06
CA LYS A 47 -6.78 13.92 -22.30
C LYS A 47 -5.66 13.36 -23.15
N THR A 48 -4.60 12.83 -22.54
CA THR A 48 -3.49 12.21 -23.25
C THR A 48 -3.18 10.81 -22.72
N PRO A 49 -2.56 9.93 -23.53
CA PRO A 49 -2.12 8.61 -23.07
C PRO A 49 -1.21 8.67 -21.84
N GLU A 50 -0.35 9.68 -21.75
CA GLU A 50 0.55 9.91 -20.62
C GLU A 50 -0.24 10.22 -19.34
N GLU A 51 -1.24 11.10 -19.41
CA GLU A 51 -2.15 11.36 -18.30
C GLU A 51 -2.88 10.09 -17.86
N MET A 52 -3.33 9.29 -18.84
CA MET A 52 -4.05 8.03 -18.58
C MET A 52 -3.17 7.01 -17.86
N VAL A 53 -1.88 6.93 -18.19
CA VAL A 53 -0.91 6.09 -17.48
C VAL A 53 -0.70 6.62 -16.06
N ILE A 54 -0.44 7.92 -15.91
CA ILE A 54 -0.22 8.54 -14.60
C ILE A 54 -1.42 8.30 -13.68
N ARG A 55 -2.65 8.58 -14.11
CA ARG A 55 -3.83 8.37 -13.24
C ARG A 55 -4.05 6.90 -12.89
N SER A 56 -3.62 5.97 -13.74
CA SER A 56 -3.73 4.54 -13.49
C SER A 56 -2.78 4.11 -12.37
N ASP A 57 -1.53 4.59 -12.40
CA ASP A 57 -0.54 4.35 -11.35
C ASP A 57 -1.03 4.91 -10.00
N TYR A 58 -1.54 6.14 -10.00
CA TYR A 58 -2.11 6.76 -8.81
C TYR A 58 -3.30 5.99 -8.26
N MET A 59 -4.23 5.56 -9.13
CA MET A 59 -5.41 4.82 -8.70
C MET A 59 -5.03 3.46 -8.07
N TRP A 60 -4.06 2.76 -8.66
CA TRP A 60 -3.55 1.52 -8.09
C TRP A 60 -2.92 1.73 -6.70
N PHE A 61 -2.10 2.77 -6.55
CA PHE A 61 -1.48 3.07 -5.25
C PHE A 61 -2.52 3.47 -4.19
N VAL A 62 -3.56 4.21 -4.59
CA VAL A 62 -4.69 4.52 -3.70
C VAL A 62 -5.42 3.27 -3.25
N LEU A 63 -5.63 2.29 -4.13
CA LEU A 63 -6.25 1.02 -3.74
C LEU A 63 -5.43 0.28 -2.67
N LEU A 64 -4.10 0.25 -2.80
CA LEU A 64 -3.23 -0.34 -1.77
C LEU A 64 -3.35 0.39 -0.43
N MET A 65 -3.37 1.72 -0.43
CA MET A 65 -3.60 2.47 0.82
C MET A 65 -4.96 2.15 1.44
N LEU A 66 -6.01 2.06 0.61
CA LEU A 66 -7.38 1.78 1.06
C LEU A 66 -7.53 0.40 1.70
N GLN A 67 -6.75 -0.60 1.27
CA GLN A 67 -6.72 -1.92 1.91
C GLN A 67 -6.28 -1.84 3.38
N SER A 68 -5.32 -0.97 3.69
CA SER A 68 -4.88 -0.69 5.07
C SER A 68 -5.82 0.24 5.87
N LYS A 69 -6.90 0.72 5.24
CA LYS A 69 -7.86 1.70 5.78
C LYS A 69 -7.21 3.00 6.31
N ARG A 70 -6.05 3.37 5.77
CA ARG A 70 -5.31 4.59 6.14
C ARG A 70 -4.94 5.39 4.90
N ILE A 71 -5.14 6.70 4.96
CA ILE A 71 -4.63 7.63 3.96
C ILE A 71 -3.29 8.17 4.44
N TRP A 72 -2.28 8.10 3.58
CA TRP A 72 -0.93 8.59 3.86
C TRP A 72 -0.64 9.86 3.04
N GLU A 73 0.41 10.58 3.40
CA GLU A 73 0.90 11.67 2.54
C GLU A 73 1.29 11.12 1.16
N PRO A 74 1.07 11.85 0.06
CA PRO A 74 0.49 13.19 -0.04
C PRO A 74 -1.05 13.23 -0.17
N PHE A 75 -1.72 12.08 -0.05
CA PHE A 75 -3.16 11.94 -0.31
C PHE A 75 -4.05 12.47 0.82
N ASN A 76 -3.46 12.81 1.96
CA ASN A 76 -4.09 13.54 3.05
C ASN A 76 -4.12 15.07 2.82
N LYS A 77 -3.56 15.55 1.70
CA LYS A 77 -3.54 16.95 1.27
C LYS A 77 -4.22 17.08 -0.09
N LEU A 78 -4.51 18.32 -0.51
CA LEU A 78 -5.08 18.58 -1.83
C LEU A 78 -4.13 18.13 -2.95
N PRO A 79 -4.65 17.58 -4.06
CA PRO A 79 -3.83 17.27 -5.21
C PRO A 79 -3.24 18.55 -5.81
N PRO A 80 -1.96 18.55 -6.24
CA PRO A 80 -1.40 19.70 -6.92
C PRO A 80 -2.07 19.90 -8.31
N PRO A 81 -1.98 21.10 -8.89
CA PRO A 81 -2.57 21.40 -10.19
C PRO A 81 -2.07 20.47 -11.30
N GLN A 82 -0.79 20.10 -11.25
CA GLN A 82 -0.16 19.16 -12.18
C GLN A 82 0.40 17.98 -11.40
N LEU A 83 0.00 16.76 -11.78
CA LEU A 83 0.55 15.54 -11.20
C LEU A 83 1.80 15.11 -11.96
N LEU A 84 2.87 14.89 -11.21
CA LEU A 84 4.07 14.23 -11.70
C LEU A 84 3.84 12.70 -11.73
N PRO A 85 4.67 11.93 -12.43
CA PRO A 85 4.67 10.48 -12.28
C PRO A 85 4.77 10.07 -10.81
N LEU A 86 3.97 9.08 -10.39
CA LEU A 86 3.78 8.70 -8.98
C LEU A 86 5.10 8.55 -8.22
N LYS A 87 6.07 7.86 -8.82
CA LYS A 87 7.41 7.61 -8.24
C LYS A 87 8.22 8.87 -7.92
N LYS A 88 7.93 9.99 -8.58
CA LYS A 88 8.57 11.29 -8.34
C LYS A 88 7.81 12.13 -7.30
N PHE A 89 6.56 11.76 -7.01
CA PHE A 89 5.66 12.53 -6.17
C PHE A 89 5.49 11.94 -4.77
N VAL A 90 5.38 10.61 -4.67
CA VAL A 90 5.24 9.93 -3.39
C VAL A 90 6.62 9.73 -2.76
N PRO A 91 6.83 10.18 -1.51
CA PRO A 91 8.08 9.92 -0.80
C PRO A 91 8.36 8.41 -0.67
N LEU A 92 9.62 8.00 -0.85
CA LEU A 92 10.01 6.58 -0.85
C LEU A 92 9.52 5.82 0.39
N HIS A 93 9.70 6.41 1.58
CA HIS A 93 9.28 5.80 2.84
C HIS A 93 7.76 5.55 2.90
N VAL A 94 6.94 6.42 2.30
CA VAL A 94 5.49 6.20 2.23
C VAL A 94 5.20 5.04 1.28
N TYR A 95 5.85 5.03 0.12
CA TYR A 95 5.69 3.97 -0.86
C TYR A 95 6.00 2.59 -0.25
N GLU A 96 7.13 2.47 0.45
CA GLU A 96 7.55 1.27 1.17
C GLU A 96 6.54 0.86 2.25
N ASN A 97 6.11 1.81 3.10
CA ASN A 97 5.14 1.53 4.16
C ASN A 97 3.83 0.99 3.61
N VAL A 98 3.33 1.57 2.50
CA VAL A 98 2.11 1.11 1.85
C VAL A 98 2.28 -0.31 1.28
N LEU A 99 3.43 -0.63 0.69
CA LEU A 99 3.68 -1.99 0.20
C LEU A 99 3.77 -2.99 1.36
N ILE A 100 4.55 -2.68 2.40
CA ILE A 100 4.72 -3.55 3.58
C ILE A 100 3.38 -3.80 4.27
N ALA A 101 2.53 -2.79 4.42
CA ALA A 101 1.22 -2.92 5.05
C ALA A 101 0.26 -3.86 4.29
N ASN A 102 0.52 -4.11 3.01
CA ASN A 102 -0.28 -4.99 2.18
C ASN A 102 0.37 -6.36 1.93
N GLU A 103 1.55 -6.62 2.49
CA GLU A 103 2.16 -7.95 2.43
C GLU A 103 1.62 -8.87 3.54
N PRO A 104 1.09 -10.06 3.20
CA PRO A 104 0.54 -10.99 4.18
C PRO A 104 1.60 -11.58 5.15
N ASN A 105 2.89 -11.55 4.78
CA ASN A 105 3.97 -12.24 5.50
C ASN A 105 4.88 -11.33 6.35
N MET A 106 4.76 -9.99 6.23
CA MET A 106 5.63 -9.04 6.94
C MET A 106 5.21 -8.76 8.39
N ASN A 107 4.01 -9.19 8.81
CA ASN A 107 3.54 -9.08 10.20
C ASN A 107 4.45 -9.82 11.21
N ASN A 108 5.29 -10.75 10.73
CA ASN A 108 6.21 -11.52 11.57
C ASN A 108 7.58 -10.85 11.76
N LEU A 109 8.01 -9.97 10.85
CA LEU A 109 9.34 -9.35 10.91
C LEU A 109 9.39 -8.15 11.87
N SER A 110 8.29 -7.40 11.99
CA SER A 110 8.17 -6.31 12.97
C SER A 110 8.23 -6.83 14.41
N ARG A 111 7.65 -8.00 14.67
CA ARG A 111 7.69 -8.68 15.97
C ARG A 111 9.10 -9.16 16.34
N SER A 112 9.90 -9.58 15.35
CA SER A 112 11.29 -9.98 15.56
C SER A 112 12.23 -8.81 15.86
N ARG A 113 12.00 -7.61 15.30
CA ARG A 113 12.81 -6.43 15.64
C ARG A 113 12.59 -5.93 17.06
N THR A 114 11.36 -5.98 17.56
CA THR A 114 11.06 -5.56 18.95
C THR A 114 11.59 -6.53 20.00
N MET A 115 11.79 -7.80 19.63
CA MET A 115 12.45 -8.80 20.49
C MET A 115 13.99 -8.64 20.46
N LEU A 116 14.59 -8.31 19.30
CA LEU A 116 16.04 -8.16 19.18
C LEU A 116 16.58 -6.89 19.88
N SER A 117 15.77 -5.83 19.99
CA SER A 117 16.16 -4.60 20.69
C SER A 117 16.04 -4.68 22.22
N LYS A 118 15.51 -5.77 22.77
CA LYS A 118 15.37 -5.98 24.23
C LYS A 118 16.43 -6.93 24.81
N SER A 119 17.33 -7.46 24.00
CA SER A 119 18.30 -8.49 24.44
C SER A 119 19.76 -8.05 24.45
N VAL A 120 20.05 -6.75 24.26
CA VAL A 120 21.42 -6.22 24.42
C VAL A 120 21.50 -5.45 25.73
N ASP A 121 21.39 -6.17 26.84
CA ASP A 121 22.01 -5.83 28.11
C ASP A 121 21.93 -7.07 29.00
N VAL A 122 23.10 -7.63 29.31
CA VAL A 122 23.49 -8.46 30.47
C VAL A 122 24.45 -9.58 30.04
N GLY A 123 25.72 -9.38 30.42
CA GLY A 123 26.51 -10.40 31.13
C GLY A 123 27.01 -11.62 30.37
N ILE A 124 28.32 -11.65 30.13
CA ILE A 124 29.14 -12.82 29.80
C ILE A 124 29.03 -13.88 30.91
N ALA A 125 28.74 -15.14 30.55
CA ALA A 125 29.32 -16.36 31.15
C ALA A 125 29.01 -17.60 30.27
N ASP A 126 30.05 -18.38 30.00
CA ASP A 126 30.05 -19.68 29.31
C ASP A 126 29.31 -20.79 30.11
N GLU A 127 28.63 -21.71 29.41
CA GLU A 127 28.87 -23.18 29.44
C GLU A 127 27.77 -23.98 28.71
N ASP A 128 28.23 -24.86 27.81
CA ASP A 128 27.82 -26.23 27.47
C ASP A 128 26.41 -26.64 26.97
N VAL A 129 26.42 -27.04 25.68
CA VAL A 129 26.08 -28.39 25.16
C VAL A 129 24.87 -29.13 25.78
N SER A 130 23.75 -29.18 25.04
CA SER A 130 23.25 -30.38 24.34
C SER A 130 21.73 -30.41 24.10
N CYS A 131 21.38 -31.15 23.04
CA CYS A 131 20.28 -32.11 22.96
C CYS A 131 18.93 -31.72 22.31
N SER A 132 18.73 -32.42 21.19
CA SER A 132 17.48 -33.02 20.68
C SER A 132 16.39 -32.13 20.10
N THR A 133 16.35 -32.17 18.76
CA THR A 133 15.13 -32.21 17.95
C THR A 133 14.17 -33.26 18.51
N SER A 134 12.95 -32.86 18.87
CA SER A 134 11.84 -33.80 19.07
C SER A 134 10.61 -33.32 18.33
N CYS A 135 10.33 -34.01 17.22
CA CYS A 135 9.05 -34.01 16.54
C CYS A 135 8.11 -34.90 17.35
N SER A 136 7.03 -34.36 17.88
CA SER A 136 5.93 -35.16 18.40
C SER A 136 4.68 -34.91 17.55
N SER A 137 4.41 -35.89 16.71
CA SER A 137 3.11 -36.13 16.09
C SER A 137 2.05 -36.55 17.13
N LEU A 138 0.80 -36.32 16.74
CA LEU A 138 -0.44 -37.07 17.02
C LEU A 138 -1.34 -36.68 18.22
N ARG A 139 -2.61 -36.54 17.81
CA ARG A 139 -3.91 -36.83 18.46
C ARG A 139 -4.41 -35.84 19.51
N TYR A 140 -5.59 -35.27 19.29
CA TYR A 140 -6.88 -35.98 19.29
C TYR A 140 -7.74 -35.58 18.09
#